data_AF-A0A7V6HRR9-F1
#
_entry.id   AF-A0A7V6HRR9-F1
#
_cell.length_a   1.000
_cell.length_b   1.000
_cell.length_c   1.000
_cell.angle_alpha   90.00
_cell.angle_beta   90.00
_cell.angle_gamma   90.00
#
_symmetry.space_group_name_H-M   'P 1'
#
loop_
_entity.id
_entity.type
_entity.pdbx_description
1 polymer ?
#
loop_
_entity_poly.entity_id
_entity_poly.type
_entity_poly.pdbx_seq_one_letter_code
_entity_poly.pdbx_strand_id
1 'polypeptide(L)'
;MNADYTNQSHNQIDGSNNRSLAILLTYVIIFFFAGTIVASVILFLYANIKNVDPKLLYDLEGNLIKDAELFVGSITNFSVYIIGLVIILLLAKPFLIQDLHHSRYNTKKFFIFIGQGILIYYLGNVISNILSELIGLTGDSENQKTIVELLQSKYVVLVLLTTIILAPLVEEIVFRKALFDLFSRKTKFHPIAIIIFSGLCFALIHFVIAIFEILIDGQGLMAVLSELIHIIPYFISGIILGYIYEKSERNIVVPIIIHMLNNILSAVLILLSPELGL
;
A
#
# COMPACT_ATOMS: atom_id res chain seq x y z
N MET A 1 -7.99 23.12 21.45
CA MET A 1 -7.65 24.29 20.62
C MET A 1 -8.00 23.91 19.18
N ASN A 2 -9.19 24.29 18.74
CA ASN A 2 -9.70 23.94 17.41
C ASN A 2 -8.89 24.73 16.38
N ALA A 3 -8.04 24.05 15.62
CA ALA A 3 -7.48 24.63 14.42
C ALA A 3 -8.63 24.78 13.42
N ASP A 4 -9.07 26.01 13.23
CA ASP A 4 -10.10 26.35 12.26
C ASP A 4 -9.48 26.30 10.86
N TYR A 5 -9.52 25.12 10.24
CA TYR A 5 -9.01 24.86 8.89
C TYR A 5 -9.83 25.53 7.78
N THR A 6 -10.86 26.31 8.13
CA THR A 6 -11.78 26.94 7.16
C THR A 6 -11.22 28.19 6.48
N ASN A 7 -10.08 28.73 6.95
CA ASN A 7 -9.53 30.01 6.47
C ASN A 7 -8.31 29.88 5.52
N GLN A 8 -8.23 28.82 4.71
CA GLN A 8 -7.32 28.83 3.56
C GLN A 8 -7.99 29.55 2.38
N SER A 9 -7.42 30.71 2.02
CA SER A 9 -7.91 31.67 1.01
C SER A 9 -8.45 31.04 -0.28
N HIS A 10 -9.61 31.53 -0.72
CA HIS A 10 -10.44 31.09 -1.85
C HIS A 10 -9.78 30.98 -3.25
N ASN A 11 -8.50 31.30 -3.45
CA ASN A 11 -7.84 31.28 -4.77
C ASN A 11 -7.04 29.99 -5.10
N GLN A 12 -7.03 28.97 -4.23
CA GLN A 12 -6.34 27.68 -4.48
C GLN A 12 -7.29 26.55 -4.93
N ILE A 13 -8.55 26.87 -5.26
CA ILE A 13 -9.67 25.92 -5.27
C ILE A 13 -9.74 25.02 -6.52
N ASP A 14 -9.25 25.47 -7.69
CA ASP A 14 -9.48 24.73 -8.95
C ASP A 14 -8.35 23.78 -9.39
N GLY A 15 -7.10 24.02 -8.97
CA GLY A 15 -5.95 23.19 -9.40
C GLY A 15 -5.68 21.94 -8.54
N SER A 16 -6.23 21.89 -7.32
CA SER A 16 -5.94 20.88 -6.29
C SER A 16 -6.65 19.55 -6.57
N ASN A 17 -7.96 19.59 -6.80
CA ASN A 17 -8.77 18.38 -6.94
C ASN A 17 -8.45 17.59 -8.21
N ASN A 18 -8.13 18.28 -9.31
CA ASN A 18 -7.72 17.63 -10.56
C ASN A 18 -6.41 16.86 -10.39
N ARG A 19 -5.49 17.37 -9.55
CA ARG A 19 -4.25 16.67 -9.23
C ARG A 19 -4.48 15.49 -8.30
N SER A 20 -5.31 15.64 -7.27
CA SER A 20 -5.69 14.54 -6.38
C SER A 20 -6.36 13.40 -7.17
N LEU A 21 -7.29 13.74 -8.06
CA LEU A 21 -7.89 12.78 -8.97
C LEU A 21 -6.88 12.16 -9.94
N ALA A 22 -5.98 12.96 -10.52
CA ALA A 22 -4.92 12.45 -11.38
C ALA A 22 -3.99 11.47 -10.65
N ILE A 23 -3.63 11.74 -9.39
CA ILE A 23 -2.83 10.81 -8.56
C ILE A 23 -3.58 9.50 -8.33
N LEU A 24 -4.86 9.56 -7.96
CA LEU A 24 -5.70 8.37 -7.73
C LEU A 24 -5.85 7.54 -9.02
N LEU A 25 -6.13 8.18 -10.15
CA LEU A 25 -6.23 7.49 -11.44
C LEU A 25 -4.88 6.91 -11.87
N THR A 26 -3.79 7.65 -11.69
CA THR A 26 -2.43 7.17 -11.99
C THR A 26 -2.09 5.93 -11.18
N TYR A 27 -2.42 5.93 -9.88
CA TYR A 27 -2.23 4.76 -9.03
C TYR A 27 -2.99 3.56 -9.60
N VAL A 28 -4.28 3.72 -9.91
CA VAL A 28 -5.07 2.61 -10.46
C VAL A 28 -4.50 2.10 -11.79
N ILE A 29 -4.13 3.01 -12.70
CA ILE A 29 -3.59 2.66 -14.02
C ILE A 29 -2.25 1.92 -13.90
N ILE A 30 -1.33 2.43 -13.09
CA ILE A 30 0.01 1.86 -12.99
C ILE A 30 -0.01 0.50 -12.29
N PHE A 31 -0.69 0.42 -11.15
CA PHE A 31 -0.62 -0.75 -10.28
C PHE A 31 -1.55 -1.90 -10.72
N PHE A 32 -2.63 -1.62 -11.46
CA PHE A 32 -3.55 -2.68 -11.92
C PHE A 32 -3.50 -2.95 -13.43
N PHE A 33 -3.07 -2.00 -14.27
CA PHE A 33 -3.05 -2.19 -15.73
C PHE A 33 -1.65 -2.22 -16.32
N ALA A 34 -0.76 -1.31 -15.91
CA ALA A 34 0.61 -1.31 -16.44
C ALA A 34 1.44 -2.49 -15.90
N GLY A 35 1.12 -2.97 -14.69
CA GLY A 35 1.82 -4.09 -14.06
C GLY A 35 1.85 -5.38 -14.90
N THR A 36 0.74 -5.73 -15.55
CA THR A 36 0.66 -6.93 -16.40
C THR A 36 1.53 -6.83 -17.66
N ILE A 37 1.61 -5.64 -18.25
CA ILE A 37 2.49 -5.34 -19.38
C ILE A 37 3.95 -5.43 -18.94
N VAL A 38 4.29 -4.82 -17.79
CA VAL A 38 5.64 -4.87 -17.22
C VAL A 38 6.05 -6.32 -16.92
N ALA A 39 5.17 -7.12 -16.32
CA ALA A 39 5.40 -8.54 -16.06
C ALA A 39 5.67 -9.33 -17.35
N SER A 40 4.90 -9.09 -18.40
CA SER A 40 5.07 -9.73 -19.71
C SER A 40 6.43 -9.40 -20.34
N VAL A 41 6.86 -8.14 -20.26
CA VAL A 41 8.19 -7.72 -20.73
C VAL A 41 9.29 -8.38 -19.91
N ILE A 42 9.16 -8.43 -18.59
CA ILE A 42 10.16 -9.05 -17.71
C ILE A 42 10.25 -10.56 -17.93
N LEU A 43 9.13 -11.26 -18.14
CA LEU A 43 9.10 -12.67 -18.50
C LEU A 43 9.85 -12.92 -19.82
N PHE A 44 9.60 -12.09 -20.83
CA PHE A 44 10.34 -12.17 -22.09
C PHE A 44 11.84 -11.97 -21.88
N LEU A 45 12.25 -10.99 -21.08
CA LEU A 45 13.66 -10.77 -20.75
C LEU A 45 14.26 -11.97 -19.99
N TYR A 46 13.54 -12.54 -19.04
CA TYR A 46 13.98 -13.74 -18.31
C TYR A 46 14.21 -14.92 -19.24
N ALA A 47 13.26 -15.18 -20.15
CA ALA A 47 13.37 -16.24 -21.15
C ALA A 47 14.63 -16.07 -22.03
N ASN A 48 14.90 -14.83 -22.47
CA ASN A 48 16.11 -14.50 -23.23
C ASN A 48 17.38 -14.71 -22.41
N ILE A 49 17.42 -14.27 -21.14
CA ILE A 49 18.56 -14.48 -20.24
C ILE A 49 18.86 -15.97 -20.05
N LYS A 50 17.81 -16.80 -19.98
CA LYS A 50 17.92 -18.25 -19.81
C LYS A 50 18.14 -19.01 -21.13
N ASN A 51 18.02 -18.35 -22.28
CA ASN A 51 18.01 -18.97 -23.61
C ASN A 51 16.97 -20.10 -23.74
N VAL A 52 15.75 -19.86 -23.24
CA VAL A 52 14.63 -20.81 -23.27
C VAL A 52 13.42 -20.15 -23.94
N ASP A 53 12.63 -20.91 -24.71
CA ASP A 53 11.35 -20.42 -25.25
C ASP A 53 10.42 -20.06 -24.07
N PRO A 54 9.81 -18.86 -24.03
CA PRO A 54 8.88 -18.47 -22.97
C PRO A 54 7.79 -19.50 -22.66
N LYS A 55 7.32 -20.28 -23.65
CA LYS A 55 6.30 -21.32 -23.44
C LYS A 55 6.77 -22.46 -22.54
N LEU A 56 8.08 -22.72 -22.49
CA LEU A 56 8.66 -23.77 -21.64
C LEU A 56 8.87 -23.30 -20.20
N LEU A 57 8.56 -22.04 -19.89
CA LEU A 57 8.56 -21.51 -18.53
C LEU A 57 7.24 -21.74 -17.80
N TYR A 58 6.27 -22.39 -18.45
CA TYR A 58 4.99 -22.74 -17.87
C TYR A 58 4.93 -24.25 -17.64
N ASP A 59 4.35 -24.67 -16.51
CA ASP A 59 4.05 -26.06 -16.23
C ASP A 59 2.78 -26.53 -16.97
N LEU A 60 2.36 -27.77 -16.71
CA LEU A 60 1.18 -28.37 -17.34
C LEU A 60 -0.13 -27.72 -16.90
N GLU A 61 -0.13 -27.04 -15.76
CA GLU A 61 -1.29 -26.34 -15.19
C GLU A 61 -1.36 -24.89 -15.67
N GLY A 62 -0.34 -24.42 -16.38
CA GLY A 62 -0.25 -23.07 -16.93
C GLY A 62 0.37 -22.06 -15.95
N ASN A 63 0.97 -22.52 -14.84
CA ASN A 63 1.67 -21.68 -13.89
C ASN A 63 3.12 -21.49 -14.31
N LEU A 64 3.70 -20.33 -14.00
CA LEU A 64 5.13 -20.12 -14.22
C LEU A 64 5.93 -21.07 -13.32
N ILE A 65 6.99 -21.66 -13.86
CA ILE A 65 7.94 -22.42 -13.05
C ILE A 65 8.48 -21.52 -11.93
N LYS A 66 8.65 -22.09 -10.73
CA LYS A 66 8.87 -21.30 -9.50
C LYS A 66 10.01 -20.28 -9.62
N ASP A 67 11.10 -20.67 -10.27
CA ASP A 67 12.29 -19.82 -10.41
C ASP A 67 12.07 -18.63 -11.37
N ALA A 68 11.15 -18.76 -12.33
CA ALA A 68 10.69 -17.70 -13.22
C ALA A 68 9.63 -16.83 -12.53
N GLU A 69 8.66 -17.43 -11.85
CA GLU A 69 7.64 -16.76 -11.05
C GLU A 69 8.25 -15.78 -10.05
N LEU A 70 9.21 -16.25 -9.23
CA LEU A 70 9.90 -15.41 -8.23
C LEU A 70 10.69 -14.26 -8.87
N PHE A 71 11.33 -14.50 -10.02
CA PHE A 71 12.07 -13.46 -10.75
C PHE A 71 11.12 -12.41 -11.31
N VAL A 72 10.11 -12.85 -12.05
CA VAL A 72 9.15 -11.97 -12.72
C VAL A 72 8.38 -11.18 -11.67
N GLY A 73 7.88 -11.82 -10.62
CA GLY A 73 7.17 -11.16 -9.52
C GLY A 73 8.01 -10.10 -8.81
N SER A 74 9.24 -10.43 -8.40
CA SER A 74 10.12 -9.50 -7.68
C SER A 74 10.49 -8.27 -8.52
N ILE A 75 10.89 -8.49 -9.78
CA ILE A 75 11.34 -7.40 -10.67
C ILE A 75 10.15 -6.57 -11.13
N THR A 76 8.98 -7.18 -11.35
CA THR A 76 7.75 -6.47 -11.71
C THR A 76 7.32 -5.55 -10.59
N ASN A 77 7.20 -6.09 -9.36
CA ASN A 77 6.81 -5.30 -8.19
C ASN A 77 7.75 -4.11 -8.00
N PHE A 78 9.06 -4.34 -7.99
CA PHE A 78 10.03 -3.26 -7.85
C PHE A 78 9.91 -2.21 -8.97
N SER A 79 9.79 -2.65 -10.23
CA SER A 79 9.71 -1.75 -11.38
C SER A 79 8.44 -0.91 -11.38
N VAL A 80 7.28 -1.52 -11.11
CA VAL A 80 5.98 -0.85 -11.05
C VAL A 80 5.98 0.18 -9.92
N TYR A 81 6.48 -0.18 -8.72
CA TYR A 81 6.55 0.77 -7.61
C TYR A 81 7.52 1.92 -7.86
N ILE A 82 8.70 1.69 -8.48
CA ILE A 82 9.60 2.79 -8.84
C ILE A 82 8.98 3.72 -9.87
N ILE A 83 8.42 3.18 -10.96
CA ILE A 83 7.80 3.97 -12.02
C ILE A 83 6.61 4.76 -11.45
N GLY A 84 5.76 4.08 -10.67
CA GLY A 84 4.62 4.67 -9.97
C GLY A 84 5.05 5.79 -9.04
N LEU A 85 6.06 5.57 -8.20
CA LEU A 85 6.58 6.58 -7.28
C LEU A 85 7.07 7.82 -8.02
N VAL A 86 7.85 7.66 -9.10
CA VAL A 86 8.36 8.80 -9.87
C VAL A 86 7.20 9.63 -10.42
N ILE A 87 6.22 9.00 -11.07
CA ILE A 87 5.09 9.72 -11.66
C ILE A 87 4.23 10.38 -10.58
N ILE A 88 3.93 9.66 -9.49
CA ILE A 88 3.13 10.18 -8.38
C ILE A 88 3.85 11.34 -7.68
N LEU A 89 5.17 11.28 -7.47
CA LEU A 89 5.94 12.39 -6.91
C LEU A 89 5.92 13.63 -7.82
N LEU A 90 5.98 13.45 -9.14
CA LEU A 90 5.87 14.58 -10.09
C LEU A 90 4.50 15.26 -9.99
N LEU A 91 3.43 14.47 -9.87
CA LEU A 91 2.06 14.99 -9.69
C LEU A 91 1.85 15.61 -8.30
N ALA A 92 2.45 15.02 -7.26
CA ALA A 92 2.26 15.41 -5.87
C ALA A 92 3.21 16.52 -5.39
N LYS A 93 4.29 16.83 -6.15
CA LYS A 93 5.31 17.83 -5.79
C LYS A 93 4.74 19.12 -5.19
N PRO A 94 3.70 19.76 -5.76
CA PRO A 94 3.16 21.01 -5.22
C PRO A 94 2.56 20.85 -3.82
N PHE A 95 1.90 19.72 -3.56
CA PHE A 95 1.32 19.38 -2.26
C PHE A 95 2.41 19.10 -1.22
N LEU A 96 3.41 18.32 -1.60
CA LEU A 96 4.50 17.93 -0.70
C LEU A 96 5.36 19.13 -0.29
N ILE A 97 5.63 20.06 -1.21
CA ILE A 97 6.34 21.30 -0.89
C ILE A 97 5.54 22.15 0.11
N GLN A 98 4.23 22.29 -0.09
CA GLN A 98 3.37 23.05 0.83
C GLN A 98 3.38 22.45 2.25
N ASP A 99 3.29 21.13 2.36
CA ASP A 99 3.31 20.42 3.63
C ASP A 99 4.67 20.54 4.34
N LEU A 100 5.77 20.41 3.60
CA LEU A 100 7.12 20.56 4.13
C LEU A 100 7.38 21.96 4.70
N HIS A 101 6.82 23.01 4.07
CA HIS A 101 6.91 24.37 4.61
C HIS A 101 6.11 24.54 5.91
N HIS A 102 4.95 23.89 6.03
CA HIS A 102 4.10 23.98 7.22
C HIS A 102 4.65 23.18 8.40
N SER A 103 5.24 22.02 8.14
CA SER A 103 5.77 21.07 9.12
C SER A 103 7.07 21.54 9.84
N ARG A 104 7.82 22.47 9.23
CA ARG A 104 9.14 22.94 9.71
C ARG A 104 9.14 23.68 11.05
N TYR A 105 7.99 23.97 11.65
CA TYR A 105 7.93 24.88 12.81
C TYR A 105 7.96 24.21 14.19
N ASN A 106 7.88 22.88 14.31
CA ASN A 106 7.92 22.25 15.64
C ASN A 106 8.49 20.82 15.69
N THR A 107 9.82 20.71 15.69
CA THR A 107 10.56 19.45 15.79
C THR A 107 10.17 18.62 17.02
N LYS A 108 9.86 19.24 18.15
CA LYS A 108 9.43 18.53 19.37
C LYS A 108 8.08 17.84 19.17
N LYS A 109 7.09 18.55 18.63
CA LYS A 109 5.78 17.96 18.28
C LYS A 109 5.93 16.83 17.27
N PHE A 110 6.80 16.98 16.27
CA PHE A 110 7.05 15.95 15.27
C PHE A 110 7.47 14.61 15.91
N PHE A 111 8.47 14.61 16.80
CA PHE A 111 8.88 13.38 17.49
C PHE A 111 7.81 12.84 18.46
N ILE A 112 7.02 13.71 19.08
CA ILE A 112 5.86 13.28 19.90
C ILE A 112 4.84 12.55 19.03
N PHE A 113 4.51 13.06 17.84
CA PHE A 113 3.57 12.41 16.93
C PHE A 113 4.10 11.07 16.42
N ILE A 114 5.40 10.96 16.12
CA ILE A 114 6.02 9.67 15.78
C ILE A 114 5.87 8.68 16.94
N GLY A 115 6.27 9.06 18.17
CA GLY A 115 6.18 8.17 19.33
C GLY A 115 4.75 7.71 19.65
N GLN A 116 3.79 8.64 19.62
CA GLN A 116 2.37 8.31 19.81
C GLN A 116 1.84 7.43 18.68
N GLY A 117 2.21 7.73 17.43
CA GLY A 117 1.75 6.98 16.28
C GLY A 117 2.29 5.54 16.25
N ILE A 118 3.55 5.32 16.65
CA ILE A 118 4.10 3.97 16.84
C ILE A 118 3.29 3.17 17.87
N LEU A 119 3.00 3.78 19.04
CA LEU A 119 2.20 3.13 20.07
C LEU A 119 0.79 2.78 19.57
N ILE A 120 0.12 3.72 18.90
CA ILE A 120 -1.23 3.53 18.37
C ILE A 120 -1.24 2.44 17.30
N TYR A 121 -0.23 2.40 16.42
CA TYR A 121 -0.12 1.37 15.39
C TYR A 121 0.01 -0.02 16.00
N TYR A 122 0.88 -0.21 17.00
CA TYR A 122 1.04 -1.52 17.63
C TYR A 122 -0.16 -1.95 18.46
N LEU A 123 -0.82 -1.01 19.17
CA LEU A 123 -2.10 -1.32 19.81
C LEU A 123 -3.15 -1.74 18.78
N GLY A 124 -3.14 -1.09 17.62
CA GLY A 124 -3.94 -1.46 16.46
C GLY A 124 -3.69 -2.87 15.94
N ASN A 125 -2.42 -3.26 15.79
CA ASN A 125 -2.07 -4.63 15.40
C ASN A 125 -2.55 -5.65 16.43
N VAL A 126 -2.43 -5.36 17.73
CA VAL A 126 -2.98 -6.24 18.79
C VAL A 126 -4.50 -6.38 18.63
N ILE A 127 -5.21 -5.27 18.42
CA ILE A 127 -6.68 -5.29 18.19
C ILE A 127 -7.00 -6.08 16.92
N SER A 128 -6.24 -5.90 15.85
CA SER A 128 -6.42 -6.64 14.60
C SER A 128 -6.28 -8.13 14.79
N ASN A 129 -5.26 -8.57 15.54
CA ASN A 129 -5.02 -9.98 15.79
C ASN A 129 -6.14 -10.58 16.64
N ILE A 130 -6.58 -9.88 17.69
CA ILE A 130 -7.72 -10.32 18.51
C ILE A 130 -8.99 -10.43 17.65
N LEU A 131 -9.28 -9.43 16.82
CA LEU A 131 -10.47 -9.46 15.96
C LEU A 131 -10.39 -10.60 14.93
N SER A 132 -9.21 -10.84 14.36
CA SER A 132 -8.96 -11.94 13.43
C SER A 132 -9.17 -13.30 14.10
N GLU A 133 -8.68 -13.50 15.32
CA GLU A 133 -8.90 -14.71 16.10
C GLU A 133 -10.39 -14.92 16.44
N LEU A 134 -11.09 -13.85 16.84
CA LEU A 134 -12.51 -13.91 17.20
C LEU A 134 -13.42 -14.34 16.04
N ILE A 135 -13.07 -13.98 14.81
CA ILE A 135 -13.81 -14.43 13.61
C ILE A 135 -13.32 -15.77 13.08
N GLY A 136 -12.34 -16.41 13.74
CA GLY A 136 -11.76 -17.66 13.30
C GLY A 136 -10.95 -17.53 12.01
N LEU A 137 -10.29 -16.39 11.78
CA LEU A 137 -9.40 -16.20 10.64
C LEU A 137 -8.24 -17.18 10.73
N THR A 138 -8.02 -17.97 9.68
CA THR A 138 -6.93 -18.94 9.61
C THR A 138 -6.21 -18.82 8.28
N GLY A 139 -4.88 -18.95 8.31
CA GLY A 139 -4.06 -18.76 7.12
C GLY A 139 -3.86 -17.29 6.77
N ASP A 140 -3.31 -17.08 5.58
CA ASP A 140 -2.89 -15.78 5.07
C ASP A 140 -3.69 -15.41 3.81
N SER A 141 -3.88 -14.11 3.59
CA SER A 141 -4.34 -13.59 2.29
C SER A 141 -3.35 -13.95 1.18
N GLU A 142 -3.81 -14.05 -0.07
CA GLU A 142 -2.92 -14.31 -1.22
C GLU A 142 -1.82 -13.26 -1.37
N ASN A 143 -2.13 -11.99 -1.05
CA ASN A 143 -1.14 -10.92 -1.00
C ASN A 143 -0.02 -11.21 0.02
N GLN A 144 -0.38 -11.64 1.23
CA GLN A 144 0.58 -11.95 2.29
C GLN A 144 1.44 -13.17 1.93
N LYS A 145 0.83 -14.24 1.40
CA LYS A 145 1.57 -15.42 0.91
C LYS A 145 2.60 -15.03 -0.15
N THR A 146 2.17 -14.24 -1.13
CA THR A 146 3.06 -13.74 -2.20
C THR A 146 4.24 -12.97 -1.62
N ILE A 147 4.00 -12.05 -0.68
CA ILE A 147 5.09 -11.28 -0.04
C ILE A 147 6.06 -12.20 0.72
N VAL A 148 5.55 -13.17 1.48
CA VAL A 148 6.38 -14.13 2.23
C VAL A 148 7.26 -14.94 1.28
N GLU A 149 6.71 -15.49 0.20
CA GLU A 149 7.47 -16.26 -0.78
C GLU A 149 8.55 -15.42 -1.47
N LEU A 150 8.23 -14.17 -1.85
CA LEU A 150 9.20 -13.26 -2.46
C LEU A 150 10.31 -12.87 -1.47
N LEU A 151 9.99 -12.64 -0.19
CA LEU A 151 10.97 -12.36 0.87
C LEU A 151 11.91 -13.55 1.14
N GLN A 152 11.43 -14.78 1.01
CA GLN A 152 12.23 -16.00 1.18
C GLN A 152 13.04 -16.37 -0.07
N SER A 153 12.87 -15.64 -1.17
CA SER A 153 13.60 -15.86 -2.41
C SER A 153 14.99 -15.19 -2.42
N LYS A 154 15.80 -15.53 -3.44
CA LYS A 154 17.09 -14.86 -3.71
C LYS A 154 16.96 -13.37 -4.07
N TYR A 155 15.74 -12.86 -4.28
CA TYR A 155 15.46 -11.47 -4.63
C TYR A 155 15.04 -10.61 -3.44
N VAL A 156 15.17 -11.12 -2.21
CA VAL A 156 14.78 -10.46 -0.95
C VAL A 156 15.11 -8.96 -0.88
N VAL A 157 16.27 -8.52 -1.37
CA VAL A 157 16.67 -7.10 -1.34
C VAL A 157 15.69 -6.21 -2.12
N LEU A 158 15.24 -6.64 -3.30
CA LEU A 158 14.28 -5.89 -4.11
C LEU A 158 12.91 -5.81 -3.44
N VAL A 159 12.51 -6.92 -2.82
CA VAL A 159 11.24 -7.05 -2.11
C VAL A 159 11.25 -6.13 -0.88
N LEU A 160 12.32 -6.15 -0.09
CA LEU A 160 12.50 -5.25 1.06
C LEU A 160 12.48 -3.78 0.64
N LEU A 161 13.20 -3.39 -0.42
CA LEU A 161 13.15 -2.01 -0.93
C LEU A 161 11.73 -1.61 -1.32
N THR A 162 11.00 -2.53 -1.95
CA THR A 162 9.62 -2.27 -2.39
C THR A 162 8.69 -2.13 -1.19
N THR A 163 8.62 -3.12 -0.30
CA THR A 163 7.67 -3.16 0.81
C THR A 163 7.99 -2.16 1.91
N ILE A 164 9.27 -1.91 2.22
CA ILE A 164 9.66 -1.02 3.31
C ILE A 164 9.72 0.44 2.87
N ILE A 165 10.06 0.73 1.61
CA ILE A 165 10.33 2.11 1.17
C ILE A 165 9.32 2.54 0.12
N LEU A 166 9.29 1.88 -1.03
CA LEU A 166 8.54 2.37 -2.18
C LEU A 166 7.02 2.34 -1.94
N ALA A 167 6.52 1.25 -1.36
CA ALA A 167 5.10 1.06 -1.08
C ALA A 167 4.57 2.10 -0.08
N PRO A 168 5.15 2.27 1.13
CA PRO A 168 4.75 3.33 2.05
C PRO A 168 4.79 4.73 1.43
N LEU A 169 5.81 5.06 0.64
CA LEU A 169 5.87 6.37 -0.02
C LEU A 169 4.71 6.60 -1.00
N VAL A 170 4.43 5.62 -1.85
CA VAL A 170 3.33 5.69 -2.82
C VAL A 170 1.98 5.74 -2.09
N GLU A 171 1.75 4.79 -1.21
CA GLU A 171 0.45 4.56 -0.58
C GLU A 171 0.06 5.72 0.34
N GLU A 172 0.99 6.28 1.12
CA GLU A 172 0.67 7.44 1.96
C GLU A 172 0.36 8.69 1.10
N ILE A 173 1.02 8.89 -0.04
CA ILE A 173 0.68 9.99 -0.97
C ILE A 173 -0.72 9.79 -1.56
N VAL A 174 -1.04 8.58 -1.99
CA VAL A 174 -2.32 8.26 -2.64
C VAL A 174 -3.47 8.34 -1.63
N PHE A 175 -3.35 7.62 -0.52
CA PHE A 175 -4.45 7.45 0.43
C PHE A 175 -4.51 8.54 1.48
N ARG A 176 -3.40 9.12 1.94
CA ARG A 176 -3.43 10.16 2.99
C ARG A 176 -3.33 11.57 2.44
N LYS A 177 -2.68 11.78 1.30
CA LYS A 177 -2.67 13.10 0.67
C LYS A 177 -3.78 13.29 -0.36
N ALA A 178 -3.74 12.54 -1.46
CA ALA A 178 -4.65 12.76 -2.59
C ALA A 178 -6.11 12.46 -2.21
N LEU A 179 -6.38 11.30 -1.59
CA LEU A 179 -7.74 10.93 -1.20
C LEU A 179 -8.31 11.89 -0.14
N PHE A 180 -7.56 12.20 0.93
CA PHE A 180 -8.03 13.16 1.95
C PHE A 180 -8.27 14.55 1.36
N ASP A 181 -7.39 15.04 0.48
CA ASP A 181 -7.57 16.36 -0.14
C ASP A 181 -8.85 16.42 -0.99
N LEU A 182 -9.12 15.34 -1.76
CA LEU A 182 -10.32 15.24 -2.60
C LEU A 182 -11.63 15.34 -1.79
N PHE A 183 -11.70 14.67 -0.62
CA PHE A 183 -12.90 14.62 0.21
C PHE A 183 -12.98 15.70 1.28
N SER A 184 -11.85 16.21 1.78
CA SER A 184 -11.88 17.25 2.80
C SER A 184 -12.29 18.62 2.25
N ARG A 185 -12.05 18.89 0.96
CA ARG A 185 -12.37 20.19 0.34
C ARG A 185 -13.75 20.27 -0.31
N LYS A 186 -14.23 19.19 -0.95
CA LYS A 186 -15.47 19.23 -1.75
C LYS A 186 -16.75 19.01 -0.94
N THR A 187 -16.72 18.18 0.10
CA THR A 187 -17.97 17.55 0.59
C THR A 187 -18.29 17.82 2.06
N LYS A 188 -17.53 18.67 2.77
CA LYS A 188 -17.69 18.92 4.22
C LYS A 188 -17.76 17.62 5.05
N PHE A 189 -17.16 16.52 4.57
CA PHE A 189 -17.19 15.26 5.31
C PHE A 189 -16.43 15.40 6.63
N HIS A 190 -16.98 14.79 7.67
CA HIS A 190 -16.31 14.72 8.96
C HIS A 190 -14.98 13.96 8.83
N PRO A 191 -13.87 14.38 9.46
CA PRO A 191 -12.57 13.72 9.34
C PRO A 191 -12.61 12.21 9.60
N ILE A 192 -13.43 11.77 10.56
CA ILE A 192 -13.64 10.34 10.86
C ILE A 192 -14.19 9.57 9.64
N ALA A 193 -15.14 10.14 8.90
CA ALA A 193 -15.69 9.49 7.71
C ALA A 193 -14.63 9.34 6.60
N ILE A 194 -13.77 10.35 6.44
CA ILE A 194 -12.64 10.30 5.50
C ILE A 194 -11.63 9.24 5.92
N ILE A 195 -11.32 9.13 7.22
CA ILE A 195 -10.40 8.11 7.76
C ILE A 195 -10.95 6.70 7.48
N ILE A 196 -12.22 6.45 7.79
CA ILE A 196 -12.85 5.13 7.56
C ILE A 196 -12.87 4.80 6.07
N PHE A 197 -13.29 5.75 5.22
CA PHE A 197 -13.32 5.54 3.77
C PHE A 197 -11.92 5.30 3.19
N SER A 198 -10.93 6.08 3.62
CA SER A 198 -9.54 5.87 3.23
C SER A 198 -9.00 4.53 3.69
N GLY A 199 -9.33 4.09 4.90
CA GLY A 199 -8.94 2.78 5.41
C GLY A 199 -9.57 1.66 4.59
N LEU A 200 -10.83 1.81 4.19
CA LEU A 200 -11.52 0.83 3.34
C LEU A 200 -10.88 0.75 1.95
N CYS A 201 -10.62 1.89 1.30
CA CYS A 201 -9.93 1.93 0.01
C CYS A 201 -8.52 1.33 0.11
N PHE A 202 -7.78 1.67 1.18
CA PHE A 202 -6.45 1.12 1.45
C PHE A 202 -6.49 -0.41 1.63
N ALA A 203 -7.53 -0.95 2.27
CA ALA A 203 -7.67 -2.39 2.42
C ALA A 203 -8.02 -3.08 1.10
N LEU A 204 -9.05 -2.59 0.40
CA LEU A 204 -9.60 -3.25 -0.78
C LEU A 204 -8.60 -3.40 -1.93
N ILE A 205 -7.68 -2.46 -2.12
CA ILE A 205 -6.67 -2.52 -3.19
C ILE A 205 -5.74 -3.74 -3.08
N HIS A 206 -5.52 -4.27 -1.87
CA HIS A 206 -4.67 -5.44 -1.64
C HIS A 206 -5.33 -6.75 -2.09
N PHE A 207 -6.63 -6.74 -2.33
CA PHE A 207 -7.39 -7.93 -2.73
C PHE A 207 -7.81 -7.92 -4.21
N VAL A 208 -7.62 -6.81 -4.92
CA VAL A 208 -8.14 -6.66 -6.29
C VAL A 208 -7.57 -7.71 -7.24
N ILE A 209 -6.26 -7.98 -7.20
CA ILE A 209 -5.62 -8.96 -8.08
C ILE A 209 -6.08 -10.37 -7.73
N ALA A 210 -6.01 -10.76 -6.45
CA ALA A 210 -6.45 -12.09 -6.00
C ALA A 210 -7.93 -12.36 -6.33
N ILE A 211 -8.82 -11.38 -6.09
CA ILE A 211 -10.23 -11.50 -6.46
C ILE A 211 -10.40 -11.64 -7.98
N PHE A 212 -9.64 -10.88 -8.76
CA PHE A 212 -9.72 -10.96 -10.22
C PHE A 212 -9.30 -12.34 -10.75
N GLU A 213 -8.23 -12.92 -10.19
CA GLU A 213 -7.77 -14.28 -10.48
C GLU A 213 -8.83 -15.33 -10.11
N ILE A 214 -9.35 -15.27 -8.87
CA ILE A 214 -10.44 -16.15 -8.39
C ILE A 214 -11.66 -16.11 -9.33
N LEU A 215 -12.01 -14.92 -9.84
CA LEU A 215 -13.14 -14.75 -10.75
C LEU A 215 -12.87 -15.29 -12.15
N ILE A 216 -11.65 -15.12 -12.69
CA ILE A 216 -11.25 -15.65 -14.00
C ILE A 216 -11.21 -17.18 -13.97
N ASP A 217 -10.68 -17.75 -12.90
CA ASP A 217 -10.54 -19.19 -12.71
C ASP A 217 -11.88 -19.87 -12.40
N GLY A 218 -12.94 -19.09 -12.16
CA GLY A 218 -14.28 -19.60 -11.92
C GLY A 218 -14.43 -20.31 -10.57
N GLN A 219 -13.59 -19.99 -9.57
CA GLN A 219 -13.60 -20.65 -8.25
C GLN A 219 -14.84 -20.31 -7.40
N GLY A 220 -15.62 -19.30 -7.83
CA GLY A 220 -16.94 -18.97 -7.27
C GLY A 220 -16.92 -18.05 -6.05
N LEU A 221 -18.12 -17.72 -5.54
CA LEU A 221 -18.30 -16.71 -4.48
C LEU A 221 -17.61 -17.08 -3.17
N MET A 222 -17.55 -18.37 -2.81
CA MET A 222 -16.96 -18.79 -1.54
C MET A 222 -15.45 -18.52 -1.47
N ALA A 223 -14.73 -18.68 -2.60
CA ALA A 223 -13.31 -18.34 -2.68
C ALA A 223 -13.10 -16.82 -2.50
N VAL A 224 -13.94 -15.99 -3.14
CA VAL A 224 -13.91 -14.53 -2.98
C VAL A 224 -14.12 -14.13 -1.51
N LEU A 225 -15.11 -14.72 -0.84
CA LEU A 225 -15.39 -14.43 0.58
C LEU A 225 -14.27 -14.92 1.49
N SER A 226 -13.68 -16.08 1.19
CA SER A 226 -12.53 -16.62 1.92
C SER A 226 -11.29 -15.74 1.79
N GLU A 227 -11.12 -15.04 0.67
CA GLU A 227 -10.02 -14.09 0.52
C GLU A 227 -10.34 -12.77 1.25
N LEU A 228 -11.55 -12.24 1.06
CA LEU A 228 -12.00 -10.98 1.66
C LEU A 228 -12.07 -11.00 3.20
N ILE A 229 -12.15 -12.17 3.84
CA ILE A 229 -12.16 -12.26 5.30
C ILE A 229 -10.84 -11.77 5.92
N HIS A 230 -9.74 -11.78 5.17
CA HIS A 230 -8.43 -11.23 5.57
C HIS A 230 -8.38 -9.69 5.53
N ILE A 231 -9.48 -8.98 5.22
CA ILE A 231 -9.51 -7.52 5.11
C ILE A 231 -9.19 -6.80 6.43
N ILE A 232 -9.41 -7.45 7.58
CA ILE A 232 -9.29 -6.86 8.91
C ILE A 232 -7.95 -6.17 9.16
N PRO A 233 -6.78 -6.86 9.04
CA PRO A 233 -5.48 -6.23 9.26
C PRO A 233 -5.22 -5.03 8.35
N TYR A 234 -5.55 -5.14 7.07
CA TYR A 234 -5.36 -4.05 6.11
C TYR A 234 -6.28 -2.87 6.42
N PHE A 235 -7.53 -3.12 6.80
CA PHE A 235 -8.50 -2.07 7.13
C PHE A 235 -8.13 -1.33 8.41
N ILE A 236 -7.70 -2.06 9.44
CA ILE A 236 -7.27 -1.48 10.72
C ILE A 236 -6.00 -0.65 10.52
N SER A 237 -4.99 -1.17 9.81
CA SER A 237 -3.79 -0.41 9.43
C SER A 237 -4.19 0.86 8.67
N GLY A 238 -5.10 0.73 7.70
CA GLY A 238 -5.65 1.83 6.92
C GLY A 238 -6.26 2.94 7.80
N ILE A 239 -7.12 2.58 8.75
CA ILE A 239 -7.73 3.52 9.70
C ILE A 239 -6.66 4.19 10.57
N ILE A 240 -5.71 3.42 11.11
CA ILE A 240 -4.69 3.94 12.04
C ILE A 240 -3.79 4.96 11.35
N LEU A 241 -3.28 4.64 10.17
CA LEU A 241 -2.46 5.58 9.39
C LEU A 241 -3.26 6.83 9.02
N GLY A 242 -4.56 6.69 8.71
CA GLY A 242 -5.45 7.84 8.49
C GLY A 242 -5.63 8.70 9.74
N TYR A 243 -5.81 8.07 10.89
CA TYR A 243 -5.90 8.76 12.18
C TYR A 243 -4.59 9.48 12.53
N ILE A 244 -3.44 8.82 12.38
CA ILE A 244 -2.11 9.37 12.62
C ILE A 244 -1.86 10.58 11.73
N TYR A 245 -2.22 10.49 10.45
CA TYR A 245 -2.12 11.61 9.52
C TYR A 245 -2.94 12.82 9.98
N GLU A 246 -4.22 12.64 10.32
CA GLU A 246 -5.06 13.75 10.78
C GLU A 246 -4.56 14.31 12.13
N LYS A 247 -4.13 13.44 13.06
CA LYS A 247 -3.64 13.81 14.38
C LYS A 247 -2.31 14.57 14.33
N SER A 248 -1.45 14.23 13.37
CA SER A 248 -0.15 14.86 13.15
C SER A 248 -0.23 16.16 12.33
N GLU A 249 -1.38 16.85 12.39
CA GLU A 249 -1.63 18.11 11.67
C GLU A 249 -1.44 17.94 10.15
N ARG A 250 -1.81 16.76 9.61
CA ARG A 250 -1.67 16.37 8.19
C ARG A 250 -0.23 16.37 7.67
N ASN A 251 0.72 16.06 8.55
CA ASN A 251 2.10 15.85 8.16
C ASN A 251 2.29 14.43 7.61
N ILE A 252 2.38 14.30 6.28
CA ILE A 252 2.52 13.02 5.58
C ILE A 252 3.79 12.24 5.97
N VAL A 253 4.85 12.91 6.44
CA VAL A 253 6.10 12.24 6.84
C VAL A 253 5.88 11.35 8.07
N VAL A 254 4.96 11.71 8.96
CA VAL A 254 4.65 10.95 10.18
C VAL A 254 4.08 9.57 9.88
N PRO A 255 2.95 9.42 9.14
CA PRO A 255 2.43 8.10 8.78
C PRO A 255 3.38 7.34 7.85
N ILE A 256 4.14 8.00 6.96
CA ILE A 256 5.19 7.33 6.16
C ILE A 256 6.18 6.61 7.07
N ILE A 257 6.79 7.31 8.03
CA ILE A 257 7.78 6.70 8.92
C ILE A 257 7.16 5.53 9.70
N ILE A 258 5.94 5.70 10.22
CA ILE A 258 5.28 4.65 11.00
C ILE A 258 4.96 3.42 10.14
N HIS A 259 4.50 3.63 8.91
CA HIS A 259 4.25 2.56 7.95
C HIS A 259 5.56 1.83 7.58
N MET A 260 6.63 2.57 7.28
CA MET A 260 7.96 1.98 7.04
C MET A 260 8.46 1.16 8.23
N LEU A 261 8.30 1.67 9.46
CA LEU A 261 8.70 0.96 10.68
C LEU A 261 7.89 -0.32 10.90
N ASN A 262 6.59 -0.29 10.64
CA ASN A 262 5.76 -1.49 10.70
C ASN A 262 6.23 -2.53 9.68
N ASN A 263 6.49 -2.12 8.43
CA ASN A 263 6.92 -3.03 7.38
C ASN A 263 8.33 -3.59 7.64
N ILE A 264 9.23 -2.80 8.27
CA ILE A 264 10.52 -3.31 8.76
C ILE A 264 10.29 -4.41 9.79
N LEU A 265 9.44 -4.18 10.79
CA LEU A 265 9.18 -5.18 11.82
C LEU A 265 8.57 -6.45 11.20
N SER A 266 7.54 -6.31 10.37
CA SER A 266 6.91 -7.46 9.69
C SER A 266 7.92 -8.23 8.85
N ALA A 267 8.75 -7.56 8.05
CA ALA A 267 9.77 -8.23 7.24
C ALA A 267 10.83 -8.94 8.10
N VAL A 268 11.29 -8.32 9.20
CA VAL A 268 12.23 -8.95 10.14
C VAL A 268 11.61 -10.19 10.77
N LEU A 269 10.34 -10.12 11.20
CA LEU A 269 9.65 -11.27 11.78
C LEU A 269 9.51 -12.42 10.78
N ILE A 270 9.10 -12.14 9.54
CA ILE A 270 9.00 -13.15 8.47
C ILE A 270 10.36 -13.80 8.19
N LEU A 271 11.45 -13.01 8.16
CA LEU A 271 12.79 -13.53 7.85
C LEU A 271 13.42 -14.31 9.01
N LEU A 272 13.13 -13.94 10.26
CA LEU A 272 13.66 -14.62 11.45
C LEU A 272 12.80 -15.80 11.90
N SER A 273 11.52 -15.80 11.54
CA SER A 273 10.57 -16.84 11.92
C SER A 273 9.60 -17.10 10.77
N PRO A 274 10.05 -17.75 9.69
CA PRO A 274 9.24 -18.11 8.52
C PRO A 274 7.93 -18.85 8.84
N GLU A 275 7.91 -19.57 9.97
CA GLU A 275 6.79 -20.40 10.42
C GLU A 275 5.77 -19.61 11.27
N LEU A 276 6.11 -18.40 11.71
CA LEU A 276 5.16 -17.49 12.36
C LEU A 276 4.40 -16.75 11.26
N GLY A 277 3.36 -17.38 10.72
CA GLY A 277 2.33 -16.68 9.95
C GLY A 277 1.78 -15.53 10.79
N LEU A 278 1.88 -14.30 10.27
CA LEU A 278 1.40 -13.07 10.90
C LEU A 278 0.30 -12.45 10.06
#